data_AF-R7VK77-F1
#
_entry.id   AF-R7VK77-F1
#
_cell.length_a   1.000
_cell.length_b   1.000
_cell.length_c   1.000
_cell.angle_alpha   90.00
_cell.angle_beta   90.00
_cell.angle_gamma   90.00
#
_symmetry.space_group_name_H-M   'P 1'
#
loop_
_entity.id
_entity.type
_entity.pdbx_description
1 polymer ?
#
loop_
_entity_poly.entity_id
_entity_poly.type
_entity_poly.pdbx_seq_one_letter_code
_entity_poly.pdbx_strand_id
1 'polypeptide(L)'
;DIDECAGGHACQGNCTDEYGSYSCSCKDGETLNVDGKRCDKNINECDFEGHGCAKSCNDTLGSYVCVCEEGEFLATDGKNCLNINECELADNDCEKNCSDTNGSYRCSCDFGEFLNDDEKHCHREYIVMVS
;
A
#
# COMPACT_ATOMS: atom_id res chain seq x y z
N ASP A 1 33.54 6.87 -30.52
CA ASP A 1 32.16 6.41 -30.40
C ASP A 1 31.77 5.73 -31.69
N ILE A 2 31.04 4.63 -31.60
CA ILE A 2 30.48 3.91 -32.73
C ILE A 2 28.97 3.98 -32.58
N ASP A 3 28.27 4.48 -33.61
CA ASP A 3 26.82 4.56 -33.54
C ASP A 3 26.22 3.16 -33.62
N GLU A 4 25.86 2.59 -32.47
CA GLU A 4 25.29 1.24 -32.42
C GLU A 4 23.85 1.19 -32.94
N CYS A 5 23.15 2.33 -32.95
CA CYS A 5 21.80 2.46 -33.48
C CYS A 5 21.75 2.51 -35.01
N ALA A 6 22.82 2.98 -35.66
CA ALA A 6 22.98 2.89 -37.12
C ALA A 6 23.31 1.46 -37.60
N GLY A 7 23.68 0.57 -36.69
CA GLY A 7 23.90 -0.86 -36.93
C GLY A 7 22.68 -1.74 -36.70
N GLY A 8 22.90 -3.06 -36.61
CA GLY A 8 21.88 -4.00 -36.16
C GLY A 8 21.80 -4.02 -34.64
N HIS A 9 20.90 -3.23 -34.05
CA HIS A 9 20.67 -3.20 -32.60
C HIS A 9 19.61 -4.21 -32.16
N ALA A 10 19.62 -4.56 -30.87
CA ALA A 10 18.68 -5.52 -30.28
C ALA A 10 17.40 -4.89 -29.68
N CYS A 11 17.26 -3.56 -29.71
CA CYS A 11 16.06 -2.88 -29.18
C CYS A 11 14.81 -3.27 -29.97
N GLN A 12 13.74 -3.65 -29.26
CA GLN A 12 12.39 -3.80 -29.82
C GLN A 12 11.74 -2.43 -30.08
N GLY A 13 12.06 -1.44 -29.24
CA GLY A 13 11.60 -0.05 -29.36
C GLY A 13 12.61 0.87 -30.03
N ASN A 14 12.69 2.11 -29.54
CA ASN A 14 13.65 3.10 -30.01
C ASN A 14 15.04 2.82 -29.45
N CYS A 15 16.08 3.13 -30.24
CA CYS A 15 17.48 3.07 -29.84
C CYS A 15 18.01 4.50 -29.68
N THR A 16 18.78 4.76 -28.63
CA THR A 16 19.51 6.02 -28.41
C THR A 16 21.00 5.71 -28.27
N ASP A 17 21.81 6.32 -29.13
CA ASP A 17 23.27 6.18 -29.10
C ASP A 17 23.85 7.00 -27.94
N GLU A 18 24.70 6.39 -27.14
CA GLU A 18 25.36 6.98 -25.99
C GLU A 18 26.87 6.81 -26.11
N TYR A 19 27.65 7.59 -25.37
CA TYR A 19 29.10 7.49 -25.49
C TYR A 19 29.62 6.14 -24.97
N GLY A 20 30.03 5.26 -25.89
CA GLY A 20 30.53 3.92 -25.64
C GLY A 20 29.47 2.85 -25.42
N SER A 21 28.19 3.12 -25.67
CA SER A 21 27.05 2.18 -25.54
C SER A 21 25.79 2.73 -26.21
N TYR A 22 24.69 1.98 -26.17
CA TYR A 22 23.36 2.48 -26.53
C TYR A 22 22.32 2.08 -25.48
N SER A 23 21.21 2.82 -25.44
CA SER A 23 20.05 2.52 -24.61
C SER A 23 18.80 2.30 -25.45
N CYS A 24 17.92 1.41 -24.99
CA CYS A 24 16.62 1.17 -25.62
C CYS A 24 15.51 1.89 -24.84
N SER A 25 14.49 2.36 -25.54
CA SER A 25 13.26 2.89 -24.93
C SER A 25 12.02 2.39 -25.66
N CYS A 26 10.90 2.30 -24.95
CA CYS A 26 9.65 1.80 -25.48
C CYS A 26 8.74 2.93 -25.95
N LYS A 27 7.72 2.59 -26.73
CA LYS A 27 6.68 3.55 -27.14
C LYS A 27 5.79 3.88 -25.94
N ASP A 28 5.03 4.97 -26.05
CA ASP A 28 4.08 5.38 -25.02
C ASP A 28 3.14 4.22 -24.64
N GLY A 29 3.08 3.91 -23.34
CA GLY A 29 2.25 2.83 -22.80
C GLY A 29 2.89 1.44 -22.79
N GLU A 30 4.17 1.32 -23.11
CA GLU A 30 4.96 0.09 -22.93
C GLU A 30 6.13 0.33 -21.97
N THR A 31 6.49 -0.69 -21.20
CA THR A 31 7.62 -0.63 -20.26
C THR A 31 8.78 -1.48 -20.78
N LEU A 32 10.00 -0.97 -20.64
CA LEU A 32 11.22 -1.69 -21.01
C LEU A 32 11.44 -2.85 -20.04
N ASN A 33 11.52 -4.07 -20.57
CA ASN A 33 11.75 -5.29 -19.79
C ASN A 33 13.13 -5.23 -19.08
N VAL A 34 13.32 -6.09 -18.07
CA VAL A 34 14.57 -6.23 -17.30
C VAL A 34 15.80 -6.55 -18.14
N ASP A 35 15.64 -7.07 -19.36
CA ASP A 35 16.75 -7.25 -20.30
C ASP A 35 17.21 -5.96 -21.00
N GLY A 36 16.51 -4.85 -20.77
CA GLY A 36 16.81 -3.54 -21.31
C GLY A 36 16.59 -3.42 -22.83
N LYS A 37 15.87 -4.35 -23.45
CA LYS A 37 15.76 -4.46 -24.92
C LYS A 37 14.34 -4.67 -25.41
N ARG A 38 13.54 -5.48 -24.70
CA ARG A 38 12.15 -5.79 -25.08
C ARG A 38 11.16 -4.82 -24.45
N CYS A 39 10.04 -4.63 -25.12
CA CYS A 39 8.95 -3.76 -24.67
C CYS A 39 7.72 -4.61 -24.39
N ASP A 40 7.26 -4.56 -23.16
CA ASP A 40 6.05 -5.22 -22.70
C ASP A 40 4.94 -4.21 -22.47
N LYS A 41 3.70 -4.60 -22.79
CA LYS A 41 2.52 -3.76 -22.53
C LYS A 41 2.25 -3.55 -21.05
N ASN A 42 2.63 -4.53 -20.23
CA ASN A 42 2.69 -4.38 -18.79
C ASN A 42 3.79 -5.26 -18.22
N ILE A 43 4.53 -4.73 -17.27
CA ILE A 43 5.46 -5.52 -16.47
C ILE A 43 4.86 -5.54 -15.07
N ASN A 44 4.60 -6.73 -14.55
CA ASN A 44 4.12 -6.84 -13.18
C ASN A 44 5.27 -6.60 -12.21
N GLU A 45 5.40 -5.38 -11.68
CA GLU A 45 6.47 -5.07 -10.73
C GLU A 45 6.30 -5.77 -9.38
N CYS A 46 5.11 -6.28 -9.06
CA CYS A 46 4.85 -7.03 -7.84
C CYS A 46 5.49 -8.42 -7.84
N ASP A 47 5.85 -8.96 -9.02
CA ASP A 47 6.57 -10.23 -9.14
C ASP A 47 8.07 -10.09 -8.80
N PHE A 48 8.57 -8.85 -8.63
CA PHE A 48 9.95 -8.60 -8.26
C PHE A 48 10.15 -8.68 -6.73
N GLU A 49 11.20 -9.39 -6.32
CA GLU A 49 11.63 -9.34 -4.92
C GLU A 49 11.95 -7.90 -4.52
N GLY A 50 11.35 -7.44 -3.43
CA GLY A 50 11.55 -6.08 -2.96
C GLY A 50 10.89 -5.00 -3.82
N HIS A 51 9.70 -5.28 -4.39
CA HIS A 51 8.84 -4.30 -5.09
C HIS A 51 8.61 -2.98 -4.33
N GLY A 52 8.93 -2.95 -3.03
CA GLY A 52 9.09 -1.72 -2.27
C GLY A 52 7.83 -1.22 -1.59
N CYS A 53 6.76 -2.02 -1.58
CA CYS A 53 5.58 -1.77 -0.77
C CYS A 53 5.81 -2.34 0.64
N ALA A 54 5.32 -1.63 1.66
CA ALA A 54 5.37 -2.12 3.05
C ALA A 54 4.42 -3.29 3.29
N LYS A 55 3.30 -3.33 2.55
CA LYS A 55 2.26 -4.35 2.62
C LYS A 55 2.04 -4.96 1.23
N SER A 56 0.83 -4.89 0.70
CA SER A 56 0.46 -5.49 -0.58
C SER A 56 0.90 -4.63 -1.77
N CYS A 57 1.14 -5.29 -2.90
CA CYS A 57 1.39 -4.67 -4.19
C CYS A 57 0.30 -5.09 -5.17
N ASN A 58 -0.20 -4.13 -5.95
CA ASN A 58 -1.15 -4.40 -7.02
C ASN A 58 -0.61 -3.84 -8.34
N ASP A 59 -0.47 -4.74 -9.31
CA ASP A 59 -0.05 -4.40 -10.67
C ASP A 59 -1.12 -3.57 -11.37
N THR A 60 -0.70 -2.56 -12.12
CA THR A 60 -1.57 -1.70 -12.91
C THR A 60 -0.99 -1.54 -14.30
N LEU A 61 -1.77 -1.07 -15.28
CA LEU A 61 -1.23 -0.91 -16.62
C LEU A 61 -0.13 0.16 -16.63
N GLY A 62 1.12 -0.25 -16.86
CA GLY A 62 2.29 0.61 -16.98
C GLY A 62 2.92 1.02 -15.64
N SER A 63 2.46 0.48 -14.51
CA SER A 63 3.03 0.73 -13.18
C SER A 63 2.43 -0.22 -12.13
N TYR A 64 2.66 0.06 -10.85
CA TYR A 64 2.06 -0.65 -9.74
C TYR A 64 1.70 0.32 -8.62
N VAL A 65 0.81 -0.12 -7.74
CA VAL A 65 0.42 0.64 -6.55
C VAL A 65 0.58 -0.22 -5.31
N CYS A 66 1.06 0.39 -4.23
CA CYS A 66 1.06 -0.24 -2.92
C CYS A 66 -0.31 -0.08 -2.27
N VAL A 67 -0.79 -1.14 -1.63
CA VAL A 67 -2.10 -1.21 -1.00
C VAL A 67 -1.94 -1.55 0.48
N CYS A 68 -2.58 -0.75 1.33
CA CYS A 68 -2.59 -0.94 2.77
C CYS A 68 -3.76 -1.82 3.21
N GLU A 69 -3.62 -2.41 4.40
CA GLU A 69 -4.67 -3.23 4.99
C GLU A 69 -5.80 -2.34 5.56
N GLU A 70 -6.89 -2.97 5.98
CA GLU A 70 -7.96 -2.26 6.68
C GLU A 70 -7.44 -1.59 7.96
N GLY A 71 -7.92 -0.38 8.26
CA GLY A 71 -7.43 0.44 9.38
C GLY A 71 -6.11 1.17 9.11
N GLU A 72 -5.56 1.10 7.88
CA GLU A 72 -4.35 1.82 7.50
C GLU A 72 -4.61 2.72 6.26
N PHE A 73 -3.79 3.75 6.09
CA PHE A 73 -3.78 4.58 4.88
C PHE A 73 -2.39 4.65 4.26
N LEU A 74 -2.35 4.80 2.94
CA LEU A 74 -1.10 4.91 2.19
C LEU A 74 -0.43 6.26 2.50
N ALA A 75 0.81 6.21 2.97
CA ALA A 75 1.62 7.39 3.23
C ALA A 75 1.91 8.17 1.93
N THR A 76 2.36 9.41 2.10
CA THR A 76 2.67 10.30 0.97
C THR A 76 3.82 9.82 0.08
N ASP A 77 4.63 8.89 0.56
CA ASP A 77 5.67 8.24 -0.25
C ASP A 77 5.13 7.16 -1.20
N GLY A 78 3.83 6.84 -1.10
CA GLY A 78 3.14 5.86 -1.93
C GLY A 78 3.53 4.41 -1.63
N LYS A 79 4.24 4.13 -0.53
CA LYS A 79 4.84 2.82 -0.24
C LYS A 79 4.56 2.32 1.18
N ASN A 80 4.60 3.21 2.16
CA ASN A 80 4.39 2.86 3.55
C ASN A 80 2.91 2.97 3.94
N CYS A 81 2.50 2.16 4.90
CA CYS A 81 1.16 2.20 5.46
C CYS A 81 1.21 2.76 6.87
N LEU A 82 0.31 3.69 7.15
CA LEU A 82 0.20 4.36 8.44
C LEU A 82 -1.14 3.99 9.07
N ASN A 83 -1.11 3.69 10.37
CA ASN A 83 -2.32 3.40 11.12
C ASN A 83 -3.27 4.61 11.09
N ILE A 84 -4.56 4.35 10.84
CA ILE A 84 -5.61 5.33 11.06
C ILE A 84 -5.89 5.31 12.56
N ASN A 85 -5.78 6.46 13.22
CA ASN A 85 -6.22 6.55 14.61
C ASN A 85 -7.72 6.81 14.63
N GLU A 86 -8.52 5.77 14.82
CA GLU A 86 -9.97 5.89 14.82
C GLU A 86 -10.49 6.70 16.01
N CYS A 87 -9.76 6.77 17.13
CA CYS A 87 -10.17 7.57 18.28
C CYS A 87 -10.21 9.07 18.00
N GLU A 88 -9.45 9.55 17.01
CA GLU A 88 -9.46 10.95 16.57
C GLU A 88 -10.52 11.22 15.49
N LEU A 89 -11.23 10.19 15.02
CA LEU A 89 -12.35 10.34 14.11
C LEU A 89 -13.61 10.73 14.87
N ALA A 90 -14.45 11.55 14.23
CA ALA A 90 -15.71 12.02 14.82
C ALA A 90 -16.69 10.87 15.13
N ASP A 91 -16.59 9.77 14.40
CA ASP A 91 -17.50 8.62 14.45
C ASP A 91 -16.83 7.38 15.08
N ASN A 92 -15.99 7.56 16.09
CA ASN A 92 -15.24 6.46 16.72
C ASN A 92 -16.12 5.42 17.45
N ASP A 93 -17.44 5.61 17.49
CA ASP A 93 -18.47 4.65 17.90
C ASP A 93 -18.33 4.07 19.33
N CYS A 94 -17.32 4.48 20.10
CA CYS A 94 -17.14 4.11 21.50
C CYS A 94 -18.05 4.95 22.39
N GLU A 95 -18.79 4.32 23.31
CA GLU A 95 -19.61 5.06 24.28
C GLU A 95 -18.75 5.89 25.24
N LYS A 96 -17.55 5.39 25.58
CA LYS A 96 -16.69 5.97 26.61
C LYS A 96 -15.25 6.15 26.16
N ASN A 97 -14.37 5.23 26.57
CA ASN A 97 -12.94 5.38 26.36
C ASN A 97 -12.54 4.66 25.06
N CYS A 98 -11.74 5.30 24.21
CA CYS A 98 -11.20 4.73 23.00
C CYS A 98 -9.69 4.53 23.13
N SER A 99 -9.17 3.43 22.59
CA SER A 99 -7.73 3.14 22.51
C SER A 99 -7.38 2.71 21.09
N ASP A 100 -6.53 3.50 20.44
CA ASP A 100 -6.00 3.22 19.11
C ASP A 100 -5.11 1.96 19.14
N THR A 101 -5.24 1.12 18.11
CA THR A 101 -4.45 -0.10 17.95
C THR A 101 -3.98 -0.23 16.50
N ASN A 102 -3.01 -1.11 16.23
CA ASN A 102 -2.54 -1.27 14.86
C ASN A 102 -3.61 -1.96 13.99
N GLY A 103 -4.15 -1.23 13.00
CA GLY A 103 -5.19 -1.64 12.06
C GLY A 103 -6.62 -1.54 12.60
N SER A 104 -6.83 -0.99 13.80
CA SER A 104 -8.17 -0.88 14.42
C SER A 104 -8.13 -0.05 15.70
N TYR A 105 -9.22 -0.06 16.46
CA TYR A 105 -9.31 0.54 17.79
C TYR A 105 -10.13 -0.34 18.74
N ARG A 106 -10.09 -0.03 20.03
CA ARG A 106 -10.90 -0.70 21.05
C ARG A 106 -11.59 0.29 21.96
N CYS A 107 -12.84 -0.01 22.31
CA CYS A 107 -13.58 0.70 23.33
C CYS A 107 -13.40 0.06 24.70
N SER A 108 -13.47 0.87 25.76
CA SER A 108 -13.45 0.40 27.14
C SER A 108 -14.31 1.26 28.05
N CYS A 109 -14.81 0.65 29.13
CA CYS A 109 -15.73 1.26 30.06
C CYS A 109 -15.03 1.82 31.31
N ASP A 110 -15.73 2.69 32.03
CA ASP A 110 -15.22 3.23 33.27
C ASP A 110 -15.20 2.16 34.37
N PHE A 111 -14.55 2.48 35.49
CA PHE A 111 -14.51 1.57 36.63
C PHE A 111 -15.93 1.19 37.10
N GLY A 112 -16.18 -0.13 37.21
CA GLY A 112 -17.46 -0.68 37.66
C GLY A 112 -18.48 -0.92 36.53
N GLU A 113 -18.06 -0.84 35.28
CA GLU A 113 -18.86 -1.15 34.10
C GLU A 113 -18.24 -2.28 33.28
N PHE A 114 -19.07 -2.88 32.44
CA PHE A 114 -18.69 -3.95 31.54
C PHE A 114 -19.00 -3.54 30.10
N LEU A 115 -18.10 -3.90 29.18
CA LEU A 115 -18.30 -3.72 27.75
C LEU A 115 -19.34 -4.73 27.26
N ASN A 116 -20.27 -4.26 26.43
CA ASN A 116 -21.29 -5.09 25.81
C ASN A 116 -20.72 -5.95 24.67
N ASP A 117 -21.52 -6.90 24.18
CA ASP A 117 -21.16 -7.77 23.04
C ASP A 117 -20.97 -7.02 21.71
N ASP A 118 -21.45 -5.77 21.61
CA ASP A 118 -21.20 -4.90 20.46
C ASP A 118 -19.83 -4.22 20.48
N GLU A 119 -19.05 -4.46 21.54
CA GLU A 119 -17.70 -3.94 21.79
C GLU A 119 -17.62 -2.41 21.83
N LYS A 120 -18.76 -1.72 21.98
CA LYS A 120 -18.86 -0.25 21.86
C LYS A 120 -19.54 0.39 23.06
N HIS A 121 -20.60 -0.24 23.56
CA HIS A 121 -21.43 0.28 24.64
C HIS A 121 -21.10 -0.35 25.99
N CYS A 122 -21.43 0.37 27.05
CA CYS A 122 -21.15 0.01 28.43
C CYS A 122 -22.44 -0.23 29.21
N HIS A 123 -22.42 -1.21 30.10
CA HIS A 123 -23.50 -1.41 31.05
C HIS A 123 -22.97 -1.59 32.48
N ARG A 124 -23.83 -1.28 33.44
CA ARG A 124 -23.59 -1.53 34.86
C ARG A 124 -24.43 -2.70 35.31
N GLU A 125 -23.78 -3.70 35.89
CA GLU A 125 -24.52 -4.67 36.69
C GLU A 125 -24.77 -4.09 38.08
N TYR A 126 -26.02 -3.75 38.37
CA TYR A 126 -26.45 -3.57 39.76
C TYR A 126 -26.61 -4.95 40.37
N ILE A 127 -25.63 -5.39 41.16
CA ILE A 127 -25.83 -6.52 42.06
C ILE A 127 -26.97 -6.11 43.00
N VAL A 128 -28.16 -6.65 42.78
CA VAL A 128 -29.22 -6.61 43.79
C VAL A 128 -28.66 -7.40 44.97
N MET A 129 -28.20 -6.73 46.01
CA MET A 129 -27.88 -7.40 47.27
C MET A 129 -29.18 -7.99 47.78
N VAL A 130 -29.40 -9.28 47.48
CA VAL A 130 -30.55 -10.03 47.97
C VAL A 130 -30.47 -9.98 49.50
N SER A 131 -31.45 -9.31 50.10
CA SER A 131 -31.57 -9.08 51.55
C SER A 131 -32.02 -10.35 52.27
#